data_AF-A0A2E4HN74-F1
#
_entry.id   AF-A0A2E4HN74-F1
#
_cell.length_a   1.000
_cell.length_b   1.000
_cell.length_c   1.000
_cell.angle_alpha   90.00
_cell.angle_beta   90.00
_cell.angle_gamma   90.00
#
_symmetry.space_group_name_H-M   'P 1'
#
loop_
_entity.id
_entity.type
_entity.pdbx_description
1 polymer ?
#
loop_
_entity_poly.entity_id
_entity_poly.type
_entity_poly.pdbx_seq_one_letter_code
_entity_poly.pdbx_strand_id
1 'polypeptide(L)' 'MKPQKYKIKCNAIIKIYQDKNISKLIKASIKKDLNEPDNILIKNNTLIMNIHANDVSELRAKLASHSRAAILANKVISQP' A
#
# COMPACT_ATOMS: atom_id res chain seq x y z
N MET A 1 -0.16 35.04 -18.25
CA MET A 1 0.41 34.36 -17.06
C MET A 1 0.43 32.86 -17.33
N LYS A 2 1.57 32.18 -17.17
CA LYS A 2 1.61 30.70 -17.27
C LYS A 2 0.91 30.12 -16.04
N PRO A 3 0.00 29.14 -16.18
CA PRO A 3 -0.67 28.55 -15.02
C PRO A 3 0.38 27.85 -14.15
N GLN A 4 0.48 28.28 -12.89
CA GLN A 4 1.31 27.65 -11.89
C GLN A 4 0.67 26.28 -11.58
N LYS A 5 1.29 25.19 -12.05
CA LYS A 5 0.83 23.84 -11.74
C LYS A 5 0.99 23.61 -10.23
N TYR A 6 -0.09 23.75 -9.48
CA TYR A 6 -0.13 23.34 -8.08
C TYR A 6 0.09 21.83 -8.03
N LYS A 7 1.22 21.39 -7.45
CA LYS A 7 1.43 19.98 -7.12
C LYS A 7 0.63 19.67 -5.87
N ILE A 8 -0.53 19.03 -6.04
CA ILE A 8 -1.37 18.59 -4.93
C ILE A 8 -0.74 17.33 -4.36
N LYS A 9 -0.16 17.42 -3.15
CA LYS A 9 0.25 16.23 -2.41
C LYS A 9 -0.98 15.41 -2.05
N CYS A 10 -0.97 14.12 -2.36
CA CYS A 10 -2.09 13.22 -2.13
C CYS A 10 -1.66 12.09 -1.22
N ASN A 11 -2.54 11.68 -0.30
CA ASN A 11 -2.30 10.58 0.62
C ASN A 11 -3.46 9.59 0.53
N ALA A 12 -3.17 8.30 0.66
CA ALA A 12 -4.19 7.26 0.81
C ALA A 12 -3.78 6.23 1.86
N ILE A 13 -4.77 5.52 2.40
CA ILE A 13 -4.55 4.47 3.40
C ILE A 13 -5.22 3.20 2.91
N ILE A 14 -4.45 2.12 2.81
CA ILE A 14 -4.99 0.77 2.59
C ILE A 14 -4.97 0.03 3.92
N LYS A 15 -6.09 -0.59 4.30
CA LYS A 15 -6.23 -1.42 5.50
C LYS A 15 -6.58 -2.84 5.11
N ILE A 16 -5.87 -3.81 5.68
CA ILE A 16 -6.10 -5.23 5.47
C ILE A 16 -6.31 -5.87 6.83
N TYR A 17 -7.50 -6.43 7.03
CA TYR A 17 -7.90 -7.05 8.30
C TYR A 17 -7.55 -8.53 8.26
N GLN A 18 -6.53 -8.92 9.02
CA GLN A 18 -6.02 -10.29 9.09
C GLN A 18 -5.42 -10.56 10.46
N ASP A 19 -5.27 -11.84 10.81
CA ASP A 19 -4.49 -12.22 12.00
C ASP A 19 -3.11 -11.55 12.00
N LYS A 20 -2.59 -11.27 13.20
CA LYS A 20 -1.31 -10.56 13.37
C LYS A 20 -0.14 -11.29 12.72
N ASN A 21 -0.12 -12.63 12.75
CA ASN A 21 0.95 -13.42 12.13
C ASN A 21 0.82 -13.42 10.61
N ILE A 22 -0.40 -13.58 10.08
CA ILE A 22 -0.69 -13.45 8.65
C ILE A 22 -0.30 -12.05 8.15
N SER A 23 -0.63 -11.00 8.90
CA SER A 23 -0.27 -9.62 8.59
C SER A 23 1.25 -9.43 8.47
N LYS A 24 2.06 -10.10 9.32
CA LYS A 24 3.53 -10.06 9.21
C LYS A 24 4.02 -10.69 7.91
N LEU A 25 3.45 -11.82 7.52
CA LEU A 25 3.79 -12.52 6.28
C LEU A 25 3.41 -11.67 5.05
N ILE A 26 2.20 -11.12 5.04
CA ILE A 26 1.72 -10.23 3.98
C ILE A 26 2.64 -9.00 3.87
N LYS A 27 3.01 -8.38 4.99
CA LYS A 27 3.96 -7.24 5.00
C LYS A 27 5.30 -7.62 4.37
N ALA A 28 5.85 -8.78 4.71
CA ALA A 28 7.12 -9.23 4.16
C ALA A 28 7.04 -9.51 2.66
N SER A 29 5.92 -10.10 2.20
CA SER A 29 5.67 -10.36 0.78
C SER A 29 5.57 -9.07 -0.03
N ILE A 30 4.75 -8.11 0.41
CA ILE A 30 4.58 -6.80 -0.26
C ILE A 30 5.92 -6.06 -0.36
N LYS A 31 6.76 -6.12 0.69
CA LYS A 31 8.09 -5.49 0.68
C LYS A 31 9.07 -6.13 -0.31
N LYS A 32 8.87 -7.39 -0.70
CA LYS A 32 9.68 -8.03 -1.74
C LYS A 32 9.18 -7.69 -3.14
N ASP A 33 7.87 -7.57 -3.31
CA ASP A 33 7.24 -7.29 -4.60
C ASP A 33 7.37 -5.81 -5.02
N LEU A 34 7.47 -4.90 -4.06
CA LEU A 34 7.61 -3.46 -4.30
C LEU A 34 9.07 -3.03 -4.12
N ASN A 35 9.65 -2.39 -5.15
CA ASN A 35 11.01 -1.81 -5.07
C ASN A 35 11.09 -0.69 -4.01
N GLU A 36 10.04 0.12 -3.87
CA GLU A 36 9.93 1.18 -2.87
C GLU A 36 8.54 1.13 -2.23
N PRO A 37 8.33 0.26 -1.24
CA PRO A 37 7.07 0.21 -0.52
C PRO A 37 6.93 1.47 0.35
N ASP A 38 5.81 2.15 0.20
CA ASP A 38 5.39 3.20 1.12
C ASP A 38 5.24 2.64 2.57
N ASN A 39 5.04 3.50 3.57
CA ASN A 39 5.11 3.07 4.97
C ASN A 39 4.04 2.01 5.33
N ILE A 40 4.49 0.79 5.66
CA ILE A 40 3.64 -0.34 6.07
C ILE A 40 3.81 -0.64 7.56
N LEU A 41 2.72 -0.55 8.32
CA LEU A 41 2.67 -0.85 9.75
C LEU A 41 1.59 -1.88 10.08
N ILE A 42 1.77 -2.60 11.18
CA ILE A 42 0.79 -3.58 11.67
C ILE A 42 0.32 -3.07 13.03
N LYS A 43 -0.99 -2.86 13.16
CA LYS A 43 -1.63 -2.45 14.40
C LYS A 43 -2.74 -3.45 14.70
N ASN A 44 -2.64 -4.14 15.83
CA ASN A 44 -3.54 -5.23 16.21
C ASN A 44 -3.61 -6.29 15.08
N ASN A 45 -4.81 -6.60 14.61
CA ASN A 45 -5.10 -7.54 13.52
C ASN A 45 -5.32 -6.80 12.20
N THR A 46 -4.52 -5.77 11.94
CA THR A 46 -4.66 -4.92 10.77
C THR A 46 -3.31 -4.49 10.23
N LEU A 47 -3.07 -4.78 8.96
CA LEU A 47 -1.96 -4.21 8.19
C LEU A 47 -2.44 -2.90 7.55
N ILE A 48 -1.67 -1.83 7.78
CA ILE A 48 -1.97 -0.47 7.33
C ILE A 48 -0.82 -0.01 6.43
N MET A 49 -1.14 0.40 5.21
CA MET A 49 -0.18 1.01 4.27
C MET A 49 -0.56 2.48 4.06
N ASN A 50 0.35 3.39 4.37
CA ASN A 50 0.18 4.83 4.16
C ASN A 50 0.90 5.22 2.87
N ILE A 51 0.13 5.50 1.82
CA ILE A 51 0.64 5.82 0.49
C ILE A 51 0.73 7.33 0.35
N HIS A 52 1.90 7.83 -0.06
CA HIS A 52 2.17 9.24 -0.28
C HIS A 52 2.47 9.49 -1.76
N ALA A 53 1.90 10.54 -2.34
CA ALA A 53 2.10 10.88 -3.75
C ALA A 53 2.17 12.40 -3.95
N ASN A 54 2.88 12.84 -4.98
CA ASN A 54 3.05 14.26 -5.32
C ASN A 54 1.92 14.81 -6.19
N ASP A 55 1.14 13.93 -6.82
CA ASP A 55 -0.07 14.23 -7.56
C ASP A 55 -1.04 13.03 -7.63
N VAL A 56 -2.21 13.27 -8.20
CA VAL A 56 -3.29 12.28 -8.34
C VAL A 56 -2.90 11.12 -9.27
N SER A 57 -2.09 11.37 -10.29
CA SER A 57 -1.66 10.34 -11.25
C SER A 57 -0.69 9.37 -10.58
N GLU A 58 0.27 9.89 -9.82
CA GLU A 58 1.17 9.10 -8.98
C GLU A 58 0.38 8.33 -7.92
N LEU A 59 -0.58 8.98 -7.24
CA LEU A 59 -1.42 8.29 -6.25
C LEU A 59 -2.16 7.11 -6.86
N ARG A 60 -2.76 7.31 -8.05
CA ARG A 60 -3.50 6.25 -8.76
C ARG A 60 -2.58 5.09 -9.13
N ALA A 61 -1.37 5.37 -9.62
CA ALA A 61 -0.39 4.35 -9.96
C ALA A 61 0.04 3.55 -8.72
N LYS A 62 0.35 4.24 -7.62
CA LYS A 62 0.72 3.62 -6.34
C LYS A 62 -0.41 2.80 -5.74
N LEU A 63 -1.64 3.31 -5.73
CA LEU A 63 -2.81 2.56 -5.28
C LEU A 63 -2.98 1.25 -6.05
N ALA A 64 -2.83 1.28 -7.37
CA ALA A 64 -2.95 0.11 -8.21
C ALA A 64 -1.82 -0.92 -7.99
N SER A 65 -0.56 -0.48 -7.79
CA SER A 65 0.54 -1.39 -7.49
C SER A 65 0.42 -2.01 -6.09
N HIS A 66 0.21 -1.18 -5.06
CA HIS A 66 0.16 -1.61 -3.67
C HIS A 66 -1.06 -2.53 -3.39
N SER A 67 -2.22 -2.19 -3.95
CA SER A 67 -3.41 -3.03 -3.80
C SER A 67 -3.22 -4.40 -4.45
N ARG A 68 -2.61 -4.46 -5.65
CA ARG A 68 -2.33 -5.74 -6.33
C ARG A 68 -1.36 -6.61 -5.54
N ALA A 69 -0.23 -6.05 -5.10
CA ALA A 69 0.74 -6.78 -4.28
C ALA A 69 0.08 -7.33 -3.01
N ALA A 70 -0.75 -6.51 -2.37
CA ALA A 70 -1.41 -6.92 -1.14
C ALA A 70 -2.51 -7.97 -1.32
N ILE A 71 -3.33 -7.85 -2.37
CA ILE A 71 -4.33 -8.86 -2.72
C ILE A 71 -3.66 -10.18 -3.04
N LEU A 72 -2.58 -10.17 -3.83
CA LEU A 72 -1.84 -11.38 -4.20
C LEU A 72 -1.22 -12.03 -2.97
N ALA A 73 -0.52 -11.26 -2.13
CA ALA A 73 0.08 -11.77 -0.90
C ALA A 73 -0.98 -12.39 0.02
N ASN A 74 -2.11 -11.70 0.22
CA ASN A 74 -3.21 -12.23 1.01
C ASN A 74 -3.79 -13.51 0.41
N LYS A 75 -3.99 -13.56 -0.91
CA LYS A 75 -4.53 -14.75 -1.58
C LYS A 75 -3.59 -15.96 -1.48
N VAL A 76 -2.27 -15.75 -1.55
CA VAL A 76 -1.29 -16.85 -1.46
C VAL A 76 -1.15 -17.34 -0.01
N ILE A 77 -1.10 -16.41 0.95
CA ILE A 77 -0.82 -16.74 2.36
C ILE A 77 -2.07 -17.26 3.08
N SER A 78 -3.26 -16.77 2.74
CA SER A 78 -4.51 -17.19 3.37
C SER A 78 -5.19 -18.37 2.69
N GLN A 79 -4.51 -19.06 1.76
CA GLN A 79 -5.01 -20.34 1.24
C GLN A 79 -4.86 -21.42 2.32
N PRO A 80 -5.87 -22.30 2.47
CA PRO A 80 -5.80 -23.45 3.37
C PRO A 80 -4.72 -24.45 2.94
#